data_AF-A0A6J7ZVT0-F1
#
_entry.id   AF-A0A6J7ZVT0-F1
#
_cell.length_a   1.000
_cell.length_b   1.000
_cell.length_c   1.000
_cell.angle_alpha   90.00
_cell.angle_beta   90.00
_cell.angle_gamma   90.00
#
_symmetry.space_group_name_H-M   'P 1'
#
loop_
_entity.id
_entity.type
_entity.pdbx_description
1 polymer ?
#
loop_
_entity_poly.entity_id
_entity_poly.type
_entity_poly.pdbx_seq_one_letter_code
_entity_poly.pdbx_strand_id
1 'polypeptide(L)'
;MSIRFRNREQNQLTKWIGGRKKYTLLYKASRDGCTHTAFRNNCNNKGPTVTVLYNTDNFMYGGYTSASWKSIGNYQNDGSAFLFRFYQNGKWKPVRMPVVNAQNAIYDHPSYGPTFGGHDLHTFSNTVNFDGTSFPLNGSASFGVSYTMNGENYNSIANGHLRVKDIRVYLVEDLAGDTPLDGSWRKTAKWNPKLLNELKEKVEKYKPLKDLKVHQARILLVGQVGAGKSSFFNTINSIFRGYITSQACSGNAEHSLTTMVGFCQ
;
A
#
# COMPACT_ATOMS: atom_id res chain seq x y z
N MET A 1 -21.54 14.99 -4.97
CA MET A 1 -20.37 14.72 -4.10
C MET A 1 -19.15 14.46 -5.00
N SER A 2 -18.06 15.22 -4.88
CA SER A 2 -16.88 15.07 -5.75
C SER A 2 -16.07 13.82 -5.37
N ILE A 3 -15.93 12.86 -6.30
CA ILE A 3 -15.08 11.68 -6.11
C ILE A 3 -13.62 12.13 -6.11
N ARG A 4 -12.87 11.72 -5.09
CA ARG A 4 -11.47 12.11 -4.89
C ARG A 4 -10.67 10.90 -4.42
N PHE A 5 -9.40 10.86 -4.83
CA PHE A 5 -8.45 9.86 -4.37
C PHE A 5 -8.02 10.20 -2.92
N ARG A 6 -8.55 9.47 -1.94
CA ARG A 6 -8.36 9.70 -0.50
C ARG A 6 -8.04 8.38 0.19
N ASN A 7 -8.14 8.35 1.52
CA ASN A 7 -7.79 7.21 2.36
C ASN A 7 -8.50 5.91 1.92
N ARG A 8 -9.76 5.94 1.47
CA ARG A 8 -10.47 4.73 1.06
C ARG A 8 -9.84 4.08 -0.18
N GLU A 9 -9.56 4.87 -1.21
CA GLU A 9 -8.96 4.43 -2.46
C GLU A 9 -7.49 4.02 -2.24
N GLN A 10 -6.74 4.82 -1.48
CA GLN A 10 -5.36 4.53 -1.11
C GLN A 10 -5.26 3.21 -0.32
N ASN A 11 -6.12 3.00 0.68
CA ASN A 11 -6.14 1.75 1.44
C ASN A 11 -6.48 0.54 0.57
N GLN A 12 -7.36 0.70 -0.42
CA GLN A 12 -7.67 -0.38 -1.36
C GLN A 12 -6.46 -0.73 -2.26
N LEU A 13 -5.72 0.27 -2.74
CA LEU A 13 -4.47 0.04 -3.49
C LEU A 13 -3.40 -0.59 -2.61
N THR A 14 -3.20 -0.08 -1.39
CA THR A 14 -2.24 -0.66 -0.44
C THR A 14 -2.52 -2.13 -0.18
N LYS A 15 -3.80 -2.53 -0.09
CA LYS A 15 -4.18 -3.96 0.02
C LYS A 15 -3.81 -4.78 -1.22
N TRP A 16 -3.92 -4.21 -2.42
CA TRP A 16 -3.61 -4.91 -3.67
C TRP A 16 -2.12 -4.94 -4.01
N ILE A 17 -1.38 -3.89 -3.68
CA ILE A 17 0.06 -3.76 -3.88
C ILE A 17 0.83 -4.49 -2.76
N GLY A 18 0.27 -4.51 -1.55
CA GLY A 18 0.93 -5.00 -0.35
C GLY A 18 1.75 -3.92 0.36
N GLY A 19 2.21 -4.21 1.58
CA GLY A 19 3.02 -3.30 2.38
C GLY A 19 2.25 -2.08 2.91
N ARG A 20 3.00 -1.04 3.33
CA ARG A 20 2.43 0.27 3.65
C ARG A 20 2.92 1.27 2.63
N LYS A 21 1.98 1.97 2.00
CA LYS A 21 2.26 2.83 0.86
C LYS A 21 1.91 4.28 1.17
N LYS A 22 2.79 5.18 0.72
CA LYS A 22 2.52 6.60 0.60
C LYS A 22 2.30 6.94 -0.86
N TYR A 23 1.32 7.80 -1.13
CA TYR A 23 0.95 8.23 -2.46
C TYR A 23 1.25 9.73 -2.63
N THR A 24 2.27 10.06 -3.41
CA THR A 24 2.70 11.45 -3.62
C THR A 24 2.30 11.89 -5.03
N LEU A 25 1.51 12.97 -5.16
CA LEU A 25 1.06 13.45 -6.48
C LEU A 25 2.25 13.94 -7.32
N LEU A 26 2.46 13.33 -8.48
CA LEU A 26 3.48 13.74 -9.45
C LEU A 26 2.88 14.65 -10.51
N TYR A 27 1.83 14.19 -11.16
CA TYR A 27 1.23 14.84 -12.32
C TYR A 27 -0.27 14.97 -12.15
N LYS A 28 -0.81 16.11 -12.55
CA LYS A 28 -2.24 16.40 -12.61
C LYS A 28 -2.53 17.16 -13.89
N ALA A 29 -3.26 16.56 -14.82
CA ALA A 29 -3.52 17.13 -16.15
C ALA A 29 -4.11 18.54 -16.08
N SER A 30 -5.03 18.79 -15.13
CA SER A 30 -5.63 20.12 -14.96
C SER A 30 -4.70 21.19 -14.37
N ARG A 31 -3.55 20.81 -13.80
CA ARG A 31 -2.55 21.72 -13.21
C ARG A 31 -1.37 21.90 -14.16
N ASP A 32 -0.89 20.79 -14.72
CA ASP A 32 0.37 20.74 -15.48
C ASP A 32 0.16 20.79 -17.00
N GLY A 33 -1.09 20.70 -17.46
CA GLY A 33 -1.44 20.54 -18.87
C GLY A 33 -1.50 19.07 -19.29
N CYS A 34 -2.44 18.73 -20.17
CA CYS A 34 -2.60 17.38 -20.73
C CYS A 34 -1.67 17.18 -21.94
N THR A 35 -0.36 17.19 -21.69
CA THR A 35 0.67 17.00 -22.73
C THR A 35 1.66 15.91 -22.34
N HIS A 36 2.19 15.20 -23.33
CA HIS A 36 3.22 14.17 -23.10
C HIS A 36 4.48 14.77 -22.46
N THR A 37 4.88 15.99 -22.83
CA THR A 37 5.99 16.70 -22.20
C THR A 37 5.76 16.96 -20.71
N ALA A 38 4.56 17.43 -20.34
CA ALA A 38 4.22 17.64 -18.93
C ALA A 38 4.21 16.32 -18.15
N PHE A 39 3.67 15.25 -18.73
CA PHE A 39 3.70 13.92 -18.14
C PHE A 39 5.13 13.43 -17.91
N ARG A 40 5.97 13.43 -18.95
CA ARG A 40 7.38 12.99 -18.89
C ARG A 40 8.18 13.75 -17.84
N ASN A 41 8.11 15.08 -17.86
CA ASN A 41 8.83 15.94 -16.91
C ASN A 41 8.46 15.64 -15.46
N ASN A 42 7.20 15.26 -15.22
CA ASN A 42 6.71 14.98 -13.88
C ASN A 42 6.89 13.52 -13.45
N CYS A 43 6.93 12.55 -14.37
CA CYS A 43 6.80 11.13 -14.03
C CYS A 43 7.99 10.25 -14.44
N ASN A 44 8.81 10.65 -15.43
CA ASN A 44 9.91 9.81 -15.88
C ASN A 44 10.93 9.55 -14.76
N ASN A 45 11.43 8.33 -14.70
CA ASN A 45 12.41 7.85 -13.73
C ASN A 45 11.97 7.90 -12.25
N LYS A 46 10.67 8.05 -11.97
CA LYS A 46 10.15 8.12 -10.59
C LYS A 46 9.44 6.86 -10.08
N GLY A 47 9.00 5.95 -10.95
CA GLY A 47 8.10 4.85 -10.56
C GLY A 47 8.65 3.94 -9.44
N PRO A 48 7.80 3.18 -8.73
CA PRO A 48 6.41 2.79 -9.08
C PRO A 48 5.35 3.90 -9.10
N THR A 49 4.32 3.77 -9.95
CA THR A 49 3.24 4.79 -10.04
C THR A 49 1.83 4.20 -10.10
N VAL A 50 0.86 4.98 -9.63
CA VAL A 50 -0.58 4.78 -9.85
C VAL A 50 -1.10 5.92 -10.71
N THR A 51 -1.72 5.58 -11.84
CA THR A 51 -2.48 6.52 -12.66
C THR A 51 -3.97 6.40 -12.33
N VAL A 52 -4.66 7.51 -12.09
CA VAL A 52 -6.08 7.60 -11.77
C VAL A 52 -6.77 8.55 -12.77
N LEU A 53 -7.78 8.04 -13.45
CA LEU A 53 -8.67 8.80 -14.34
C LEU A 53 -9.98 9.11 -13.61
N TYR A 54 -10.43 10.36 -13.71
CA TYR A 54 -11.70 10.83 -13.17
C TYR A 54 -12.65 11.07 -14.34
N ASN A 55 -13.45 10.10 -14.74
CA ASN A 55 -14.36 10.25 -15.88
C ASN A 55 -15.54 11.21 -15.54
N THR A 56 -16.14 11.83 -16.55
CA THR A 56 -17.27 12.76 -16.41
C THR A 56 -18.49 12.16 -15.71
N ASP A 57 -18.69 10.85 -15.83
CA ASP A 57 -19.87 10.11 -15.38
C ASP A 57 -19.66 9.44 -14.02
N ASN A 58 -18.78 10.00 -13.19
CA ASN A 58 -18.52 9.51 -11.83
C ASN A 58 -17.87 8.10 -11.80
N PHE A 59 -17.17 7.72 -12.88
CA PHE A 59 -16.29 6.56 -12.88
C PHE A 59 -14.88 6.98 -12.45
N MET A 60 -14.22 6.09 -11.72
CA MET A 60 -12.83 6.27 -11.31
C MET A 60 -12.08 4.96 -11.50
N TYR A 61 -11.10 4.97 -12.37
CA TYR A 61 -10.35 3.81 -12.82
C TYR A 61 -8.93 4.21 -13.18
N GLY A 62 -8.08 3.23 -13.50
CA GLY A 62 -6.71 3.50 -13.91
C GLY A 62 -5.84 2.26 -13.82
N GLY A 63 -4.54 2.48 -13.61
CA GLY A 63 -3.54 1.42 -13.59
C GLY A 63 -2.42 1.68 -12.60
N TYR A 64 -1.88 0.59 -12.05
CA TYR A 64 -0.65 0.56 -11.28
C TYR A 64 0.45 -0.11 -12.09
N THR A 65 1.65 0.44 -11.99
CA THR A 65 2.88 -0.17 -12.48
C THR A 65 3.99 -0.05 -11.45
N SER A 66 4.75 -1.14 -11.28
CA SER A 66 6.02 -1.16 -10.55
C SER A 66 7.19 -0.65 -11.39
N ALA A 67 7.07 -0.66 -12.71
CA ALA A 67 8.04 -0.08 -13.62
C ALA A 67 8.03 1.46 -13.57
N SER A 68 9.18 2.03 -13.96
CA SER A 68 9.33 3.47 -14.11
C SER A 68 9.08 3.87 -15.57
N TRP A 69 8.39 4.98 -15.78
CA TRP A 69 8.26 5.61 -17.10
C TRP A 69 9.62 6.14 -17.56
N LYS A 70 10.00 5.91 -18.81
CA LYS A 70 11.31 6.26 -19.37
C LYS A 70 11.22 6.83 -20.79
N SER A 71 10.06 6.74 -21.43
CA SER A 71 9.81 7.21 -22.80
C SER A 71 10.67 6.51 -23.86
N ILE A 72 10.85 5.19 -23.74
CA ILE A 72 11.74 4.38 -24.58
C ILE A 72 11.14 3.95 -25.93
N GLY A 73 9.86 4.17 -26.19
CA GLY A 73 9.22 3.80 -27.45
C GLY A 73 8.88 2.31 -27.57
N ASN A 74 8.83 1.58 -26.46
CA ASN A 74 8.62 0.13 -26.47
C ASN A 74 7.81 -0.34 -25.25
N TYR A 75 7.43 -1.61 -25.26
CA TYR A 75 6.84 -2.27 -24.11
C TYR A 75 7.86 -2.43 -22.97
N GLN A 76 7.37 -2.35 -21.74
CA GLN A 76 8.12 -2.69 -20.54
C GLN A 76 7.48 -3.88 -19.82
N ASN A 77 8.36 -4.79 -19.37
CA ASN A 77 7.96 -5.93 -18.58
C ASN A 77 7.62 -5.51 -17.13
N ASP A 78 6.43 -5.86 -16.66
CA ASP A 78 6.02 -5.61 -15.28
C ASP A 78 4.95 -6.63 -14.83
N GLY A 79 5.38 -7.70 -14.15
CA GLY A 79 4.48 -8.74 -13.63
C GLY A 79 3.65 -8.31 -12.42
N SER A 80 3.91 -7.14 -11.84
CA SER A 80 3.12 -6.60 -10.72
C SER A 80 2.06 -5.60 -11.17
N ALA A 81 2.03 -5.24 -12.46
CA ALA A 81 1.08 -4.30 -13.00
C ALA A 81 -0.36 -4.80 -12.89
N PHE A 82 -1.29 -3.89 -12.69
CA PHE A 82 -2.71 -4.19 -12.76
C PHE A 82 -3.51 -2.94 -13.14
N LEU A 83 -4.61 -3.16 -13.84
CA LEU A 83 -5.66 -2.16 -14.00
C LEU A 83 -6.63 -2.24 -12.82
N PHE A 84 -7.39 -1.17 -12.59
CA PHE A 84 -8.41 -1.15 -11.56
C PHE A 84 -9.57 -0.22 -11.90
N ARG A 85 -10.69 -0.45 -11.22
CA ARG A 85 -11.80 0.50 -11.07
C ARG A 85 -12.14 0.61 -9.59
N PHE A 86 -12.35 1.83 -9.07
CA PHE A 86 -12.90 2.05 -7.72
C PHE A 86 -14.39 2.35 -7.75
N TYR A 87 -14.81 3.22 -8.67
CA TYR A 87 -16.19 3.70 -8.75
C TYR A 87 -16.79 3.41 -10.12
N GLN A 88 -18.02 2.92 -10.11
CA GLN A 88 -18.88 2.75 -11.29
C GLN A 88 -20.11 3.63 -11.08
N ASN A 89 -20.26 4.68 -11.87
CA ASN A 89 -21.33 5.68 -11.74
C ASN A 89 -21.52 6.14 -10.27
N GLY A 90 -20.43 6.56 -9.62
CA GLY A 90 -20.42 7.06 -8.24
C GLY A 90 -20.56 5.99 -7.15
N LYS A 91 -20.78 4.72 -7.50
CA LYS A 91 -20.90 3.62 -6.53
C LYS A 91 -19.56 2.94 -6.33
N TRP A 92 -19.17 2.76 -5.06
CA TRP A 92 -17.95 2.03 -4.69
C TRP A 92 -18.08 0.55 -5.08
N LYS A 93 -17.29 0.13 -6.05
CA LYS A 93 -17.26 -1.24 -6.59
C LYS A 93 -15.83 -1.58 -7.00
N PRO A 94 -14.89 -1.74 -6.06
CA PRO A 94 -13.48 -1.91 -6.38
C PRO A 94 -13.24 -3.22 -7.12
N VAL A 95 -12.56 -3.16 -8.26
CA VAL A 95 -12.11 -4.33 -9.03
C VAL A 95 -10.63 -4.15 -9.37
N ARG A 96 -9.87 -5.24 -9.21
CA ARG A 96 -8.48 -5.36 -9.65
C ARG A 96 -8.43 -6.28 -10.86
N MET A 97 -7.67 -5.88 -11.87
CA MET A 97 -7.48 -6.58 -13.14
C MET A 97 -5.97 -6.81 -13.33
N PRO A 98 -5.41 -7.90 -12.79
CA PRO A 98 -3.99 -8.22 -12.93
C PRO A 98 -3.51 -8.35 -14.38
N VAL A 99 -2.25 -8.02 -14.62
CA VAL A 99 -1.60 -8.32 -15.90
C VAL A 99 -1.52 -9.83 -16.12
N VAL A 100 -1.73 -10.26 -17.36
CA VAL A 100 -1.55 -11.66 -17.80
C VAL A 100 -0.44 -11.81 -18.83
N ASN A 101 -0.13 -10.74 -19.57
CA ASN A 101 1.04 -10.64 -20.43
C ASN A 101 2.02 -9.58 -19.87
N ALA A 102 2.91 -10.02 -18.98
CA ALA A 102 3.81 -9.12 -18.26
C ALA A 102 4.76 -8.37 -19.19
N GLN A 103 5.21 -8.99 -20.29
CA GLN A 103 6.12 -8.40 -21.27
C GLN A 103 5.51 -7.18 -21.96
N ASN A 104 4.19 -7.15 -22.07
CA ASN A 104 3.41 -6.06 -22.67
C ASN A 104 2.61 -5.30 -21.60
N ALA A 105 3.08 -5.25 -20.35
CA ALA A 105 2.37 -4.60 -19.26
C ALA A 105 2.22 -3.09 -19.47
N ILE A 106 3.27 -2.42 -19.94
CA ILE A 106 3.29 -0.97 -20.13
C ILE A 106 3.80 -0.66 -21.53
N TYR A 107 3.19 0.29 -22.23
CA TYR A 107 3.73 0.80 -23.49
C TYR A 107 4.26 2.21 -23.28
N ASP A 108 5.58 2.37 -23.26
CA ASP A 108 6.25 3.58 -22.78
C ASP A 108 6.74 4.45 -23.95
N HIS A 109 5.79 4.97 -24.72
CA HIS A 109 6.07 5.75 -25.92
C HIS A 109 6.34 7.23 -25.61
N PRO A 110 7.39 7.86 -26.20
CA PRO A 110 7.77 9.23 -25.87
C PRO A 110 6.70 10.28 -26.14
N SER A 111 5.80 10.04 -27.09
CA SER A 111 4.70 10.96 -27.41
C SER A 111 3.40 10.66 -26.65
N TYR A 112 3.37 9.67 -25.76
CA TYR A 112 2.14 9.24 -25.07
C TYR A 112 2.14 9.72 -23.61
N GLY A 113 0.93 9.81 -23.05
CA GLY A 113 0.71 9.78 -21.60
C GLY A 113 0.83 8.36 -21.03
N PRO A 114 0.41 8.14 -19.78
CA PRO A 114 0.37 6.81 -19.18
C PRO A 114 -0.36 5.80 -20.09
N THR A 115 0.32 4.73 -20.47
CA THR A 115 -0.28 3.69 -21.32
C THR A 115 -0.01 2.31 -20.75
N PHE A 116 -1.08 1.58 -20.46
CA PHE A 116 -1.04 0.24 -19.91
C PHE A 116 -1.45 -0.75 -21.00
N GLY A 117 -0.68 -1.82 -21.13
CA GLY A 117 -1.01 -2.94 -22.00
C GLY A 117 -0.71 -2.68 -23.46
N GLY A 118 -1.24 -3.56 -24.32
CA GLY A 118 -1.36 -3.33 -25.76
C GLY A 118 -2.44 -2.30 -26.08
N HIS A 119 -2.39 -1.15 -25.41
CA HIS A 119 -3.43 -0.12 -25.38
C HIS A 119 -4.72 -0.56 -24.67
N ASP A 120 -4.64 -1.47 -23.69
CA ASP A 120 -5.75 -1.76 -22.76
C ASP A 120 -6.28 -0.46 -22.13
N LEU A 121 -5.35 0.41 -21.72
CA LEU A 121 -5.64 1.79 -21.36
C LEU A 121 -4.55 2.72 -21.89
N HIS A 122 -4.78 3.29 -23.06
CA HIS A 122 -3.98 4.37 -23.63
C HIS A 122 -4.68 5.70 -23.34
N THR A 123 -4.08 6.53 -22.48
CA THR A 123 -4.75 7.78 -22.08
C THR A 123 -4.76 8.79 -23.21
N PHE A 124 -3.61 9.26 -23.69
CA PHE A 124 -3.55 10.32 -24.68
C PHE A 124 -2.21 10.32 -25.41
N SER A 125 -2.18 10.95 -26.59
CA SER A 125 -1.02 11.21 -27.40
C SER A 125 -0.81 12.71 -27.61
N ASN A 126 0.44 13.14 -27.68
CA ASN A 126 0.87 14.52 -27.91
C ASN A 126 0.29 15.50 -26.89
N THR A 127 -0.81 16.17 -27.24
CA THR A 127 -1.47 17.20 -26.44
C THR A 127 -2.98 17.01 -26.56
N VAL A 128 -3.68 17.11 -25.42
CA VAL A 128 -5.14 17.18 -25.34
C VAL A 128 -5.52 18.54 -24.75
N ASN A 129 -6.43 19.24 -25.43
CA ASN A 129 -6.94 20.52 -24.95
C ASN A 129 -8.09 20.30 -23.97
N PHE A 130 -8.13 21.14 -22.93
CA PHE A 130 -9.28 21.22 -22.04
C PHE A 130 -10.41 21.98 -22.75
N ASP A 131 -11.61 21.41 -22.81
CA ASP A 131 -12.76 22.03 -23.48
C ASP A 131 -13.55 23.00 -22.58
N GLY A 132 -13.02 23.33 -21.40
CA GLY A 132 -13.70 24.12 -20.38
C GLY A 132 -14.42 23.26 -19.33
N THR A 133 -14.70 21.99 -19.62
CA THR A 133 -15.41 21.08 -18.72
C THR A 133 -14.66 19.78 -18.45
N SER A 134 -13.94 19.26 -19.45
CA SER A 134 -13.28 17.97 -19.43
C SER A 134 -12.13 17.91 -20.44
N PHE A 135 -11.34 16.85 -20.34
CA PHE A 135 -10.36 16.44 -21.32
C PHE A 135 -10.98 15.30 -22.16
N PRO A 136 -11.33 15.55 -23.44
CA PRO A 136 -11.65 14.49 -24.38
C PRO A 136 -10.35 13.80 -24.79
N LEU A 137 -9.95 12.78 -24.04
CA LEU A 137 -8.67 12.13 -24.33
C LEU A 137 -8.68 11.50 -25.72
N ASN A 138 -7.57 11.63 -26.43
CA ASN A 138 -7.39 11.15 -27.80
C ASN A 138 -6.70 9.78 -27.89
N GLY A 139 -6.66 9.04 -26.78
CA GLY A 139 -6.17 7.67 -26.73
C GLY A 139 -7.26 6.63 -27.02
N SER A 140 -7.04 5.40 -26.58
CA SER A 140 -7.92 4.25 -26.83
C SER A 140 -7.96 3.30 -25.63
N ALA A 141 -9.00 2.47 -25.55
CA ALA A 141 -9.16 1.51 -24.46
C ALA A 141 -9.57 0.13 -25.01
N SER A 142 -8.57 -0.67 -25.35
CA SER A 142 -8.72 -2.04 -25.87
C SER A 142 -8.55 -3.05 -24.73
N PHE A 143 -9.35 -2.92 -23.68
CA PHE A 143 -9.20 -3.75 -22.48
C PHE A 143 -9.31 -5.25 -22.79
N GLY A 144 -8.40 -6.04 -22.22
CA GLY A 144 -8.36 -7.50 -22.37
C GLY A 144 -7.23 -8.01 -23.25
N VAL A 145 -6.30 -7.14 -23.66
CA VAL A 145 -5.14 -7.50 -24.49
C VAL A 145 -3.98 -7.98 -23.61
N SER A 146 -3.54 -7.17 -22.65
CA SER A 146 -2.45 -7.53 -21.72
C SER A 146 -2.94 -7.84 -20.30
N TYR A 147 -4.17 -7.48 -19.95
CA TYR A 147 -4.75 -7.63 -18.61
C TYR A 147 -5.96 -8.54 -18.61
N THR A 148 -6.20 -9.27 -17.51
CA THR A 148 -7.47 -9.97 -17.33
C THR A 148 -8.61 -8.97 -17.13
N MET A 149 -9.78 -9.29 -17.66
CA MET A 149 -10.98 -8.46 -17.49
C MET A 149 -11.77 -8.78 -16.22
N ASN A 150 -11.59 -9.95 -15.62
CA ASN A 150 -12.34 -10.38 -14.43
C ASN A 150 -13.87 -10.14 -14.54
N GLY A 151 -14.44 -10.35 -15.73
CA GLY A 151 -15.86 -10.12 -16.03
C GLY A 151 -16.25 -8.67 -16.31
N GLU A 152 -15.32 -7.73 -16.28
CA GLU A 152 -15.53 -6.33 -16.66
C GLU A 152 -15.42 -6.11 -18.18
N ASN A 153 -15.83 -4.94 -18.65
CA ASN A 153 -15.68 -4.49 -20.03
C ASN A 153 -15.53 -2.96 -20.07
N TYR A 154 -15.33 -2.39 -21.26
CA TYR A 154 -15.14 -0.95 -21.42
C TYR A 154 -16.29 -0.12 -20.81
N ASN A 155 -17.54 -0.57 -20.93
CA ASN A 155 -18.69 0.12 -20.34
C ASN A 155 -18.67 0.05 -18.82
N SER A 156 -18.35 -1.11 -18.24
CA SER A 156 -18.29 -1.25 -16.79
C SER A 156 -17.09 -0.53 -16.17
N ILE A 157 -15.97 -0.36 -16.90
CA ILE A 157 -14.74 0.30 -16.42
C ILE A 157 -14.79 1.82 -16.59
N ALA A 158 -15.19 2.29 -17.76
CA ALA A 158 -15.03 3.68 -18.20
C ALA A 158 -16.28 4.26 -18.89
N ASN A 159 -17.43 3.58 -18.77
CA ASN A 159 -18.68 3.98 -19.41
C ASN A 159 -18.60 4.08 -20.95
N GLY A 160 -17.67 3.37 -21.59
CA GLY A 160 -17.54 3.36 -23.04
C GLY A 160 -16.89 4.61 -23.65
N HIS A 161 -16.33 5.52 -22.84
CA HIS A 161 -15.64 6.70 -23.36
C HIS A 161 -14.45 7.15 -22.48
N LEU A 162 -13.53 7.91 -23.08
CA LEU A 162 -12.34 8.48 -22.43
C LEU A 162 -12.45 10.00 -22.22
N ARG A 163 -13.65 10.50 -21.85
CA ARG A 163 -13.81 11.90 -21.43
C ARG A 163 -13.62 12.00 -19.93
N VAL A 164 -12.62 12.75 -19.50
CA VAL A 164 -12.23 12.82 -18.08
C VAL A 164 -12.19 14.25 -17.56
N LYS A 165 -12.58 14.45 -16.32
CA LYS A 165 -12.39 15.70 -15.59
C LYS A 165 -10.92 15.94 -15.24
N ASP A 166 -10.14 14.87 -15.05
CA ASP A 166 -8.72 14.97 -14.71
C ASP A 166 -8.02 13.61 -14.90
N ILE A 167 -6.69 13.64 -15.10
CA ILE A 167 -5.79 12.48 -14.96
C ILE A 167 -4.78 12.83 -13.88
N ARG A 168 -4.57 11.91 -12.94
CA ARG A 168 -3.57 12.10 -11.88
C ARG A 168 -2.64 10.91 -11.78
N VAL A 169 -1.35 11.17 -11.69
CA VAL A 169 -0.33 10.15 -11.48
C VAL A 169 0.31 10.38 -10.12
N TYR A 170 0.34 9.33 -9.31
CA TYR A 170 0.91 9.33 -7.97
C TYR A 170 2.11 8.40 -7.93
N LEU A 171 3.22 8.88 -7.38
CA LEU A 171 4.33 8.06 -6.92
C LEU A 171 3.85 7.15 -5.79
N VAL A 172 4.26 5.88 -5.81
CA VAL A 172 4.00 4.93 -4.73
C VAL A 172 5.30 4.61 -4.02
N GLU A 173 5.40 5.02 -2.76
CA GLU A 173 6.59 4.82 -1.93
C GLU A 173 6.27 3.82 -0.82
N ASP A 174 7.21 2.92 -0.53
CA ASP A 174 7.15 2.14 0.71
C ASP A 174 7.43 3.05 1.89
N LEU A 175 6.52 3.04 2.86
CA LEU A 175 6.80 3.63 4.16
C LEU A 175 7.67 2.64 4.93
N ALA A 176 8.96 2.96 5.09
CA ALA A 176 9.86 2.26 5.99
C ALA A 176 9.21 2.11 7.38
N GLY A 177 9.50 0.99 8.05
CA GLY A 177 8.74 0.40 9.16
C GLY A 177 8.56 1.19 10.47
N ASP A 178 8.80 2.50 10.48
CA ASP A 178 8.73 3.35 11.67
C ASP A 178 7.37 4.04 11.88
N THR A 179 6.40 3.81 10.98
CA THR A 179 5.02 4.17 11.31
C THR A 179 4.42 3.12 12.26
N PRO A 180 3.60 3.50 13.25
CA PRO A 180 2.88 2.53 14.07
C PRO A 180 2.04 1.63 13.16
N LEU A 181 2.01 0.33 13.45
CA LEU A 181 1.11 -0.63 12.81
C LEU A 181 -0.31 -0.08 12.83
N ASP A 182 -0.87 0.18 11.64
CA ASP A 182 -2.29 0.51 11.52
C ASP A 182 -3.08 -0.75 11.88
N GLY A 183 -3.55 -0.77 13.13
CA GLY A 183 -4.09 -1.93 13.80
C GLY A 183 -3.04 -2.67 14.64
N SER A 184 -3.46 -3.11 15.83
CA SER A 184 -2.65 -3.94 16.70
C SER A 184 -2.15 -5.17 15.92
N TRP A 185 -0.83 -5.36 15.87
CA TRP A 185 -0.15 -6.52 15.27
C TRP A 185 -0.66 -7.88 15.81
N ARG A 186 -1.43 -7.84 16.89
CA ARG A 186 -2.30 -8.92 17.35
C ARG A 186 -3.72 -8.38 17.51
N LYS A 187 -4.72 -9.08 16.95
CA LYS A 187 -6.11 -8.90 17.39
C LYS A 187 -6.19 -9.35 18.85
N THR A 188 -6.13 -8.42 19.78
CA THR A 188 -6.27 -8.73 21.21
C THR A 188 -7.73 -9.01 21.49
N ALA A 189 -8.04 -10.25 21.85
CA ALA A 189 -9.32 -10.56 22.45
C ALA A 189 -9.51 -9.71 23.72
N LYS A 190 -10.76 -9.35 24.03
CA LYS A 190 -11.06 -8.60 25.26
C LYS A 190 -10.54 -9.38 26.46
N TRP A 191 -9.69 -8.73 27.27
CA TRP A 191 -9.08 -9.34 28.44
C TRP A 191 -10.14 -9.91 29.39
N ASN A 192 -9.97 -11.17 29.79
CA ASN A 192 -10.82 -11.84 30.77
C ASN A 192 -10.04 -12.99 31.45
N PRO A 193 -10.51 -13.51 32.60
CA PRO A 193 -9.82 -14.58 33.32
C PRO A 193 -9.61 -15.86 32.51
N LYS A 194 -10.53 -16.19 31.58
CA LYS A 194 -10.40 -17.35 30.69
C LYS A 194 -9.22 -17.20 29.73
N LEU A 195 -9.11 -16.04 29.07
CA LEU A 195 -8.00 -15.71 28.18
C LEU A 195 -6.66 -15.70 28.93
N LEU A 196 -6.63 -15.20 30.17
CA LEU A 196 -5.43 -15.24 31.01
C LEU A 196 -4.97 -16.68 31.23
N ASN A 197 -5.88 -17.59 31.60
CA ASN A 197 -5.55 -19.00 31.83
C ASN A 197 -5.08 -19.69 30.54
N GLU A 198 -5.75 -19.43 29.41
CA GLU A 198 -5.33 -19.95 28.10
C GLU A 198 -3.92 -19.48 27.71
N LEU A 199 -3.58 -18.22 27.98
CA LEU A 199 -2.25 -17.68 27.70
C LEU A 199 -1.19 -18.27 28.64
N LYS A 200 -1.50 -18.43 29.93
CA LYS A 200 -0.61 -19.10 30.89
C LYS A 200 -0.29 -20.52 30.44
N GLU A 201 -1.30 -21.29 30.09
CA GLU A 201 -1.14 -22.68 29.61
C GLU A 201 -0.32 -22.74 28.32
N LYS A 202 -0.52 -21.80 27.38
CA LYS A 202 0.28 -21.71 26.15
C LYS A 202 1.75 -21.42 26.42
N VAL A 203 2.05 -20.52 27.36
CA VAL A 203 3.43 -20.18 27.72
C VAL A 203 4.10 -21.34 28.44
N GLU A 204 3.39 -22.03 29.34
CA GLU A 204 3.90 -23.21 30.05
C GLU A 204 4.19 -24.38 29.10
N LYS A 205 3.31 -24.61 28.12
CA LYS A 205 3.47 -25.66 27.11
C LYS A 205 4.43 -25.29 25.98
N TYR A 206 4.90 -24.04 25.93
CA TYR A 206 5.77 -23.59 24.85
C TYR A 206 7.10 -24.34 24.88
N LYS A 207 7.42 -24.99 23.75
CA LYS A 207 8.73 -25.60 23.50
C LYS A 207 9.26 -25.07 22.17
N PRO A 208 10.54 -24.67 22.08
CA PRO A 208 11.16 -24.33 20.80
C PRO A 208 11.06 -25.50 19.82
N LEU A 209 11.06 -25.20 18.51
CA LEU A 209 10.95 -26.23 17.45
C LEU A 209 12.04 -27.29 17.63
N LYS A 210 11.61 -28.56 17.68
CA LYS A 210 12.49 -29.72 17.96
C LYS A 210 13.65 -29.81 16.96
N ASP A 211 13.42 -29.41 15.72
CA ASP A 211 14.39 -29.50 14.63
C ASP A 211 15.52 -28.47 14.73
N LEU A 212 15.34 -27.42 15.54
CA LEU A 212 16.29 -26.31 15.65
C LEU A 212 17.33 -26.49 16.77
N LYS A 213 17.29 -27.59 17.55
CA LYS A 213 18.16 -27.83 18.73
C LYS A 213 18.23 -26.64 19.71
N VAL A 214 17.18 -25.81 19.76
CA VAL A 214 17.13 -24.66 20.69
C VAL A 214 16.53 -25.14 22.01
N HIS A 215 17.34 -25.15 23.07
CA HIS A 215 16.92 -25.66 24.38
C HIS A 215 16.19 -24.61 25.23
N GLN A 216 16.39 -23.32 24.96
CA GLN A 216 15.83 -22.23 25.77
C GLN A 216 15.56 -20.99 24.92
N ALA A 217 14.48 -20.27 25.22
CA ALA A 217 14.25 -18.93 24.71
C ALA A 217 14.72 -17.90 25.74
N ARG A 218 15.58 -16.95 25.33
CA ARG A 218 16.03 -15.84 26.19
C ARG A 218 15.52 -14.53 25.62
N ILE A 219 14.89 -13.73 26.48
CA ILE A 219 14.31 -12.44 26.11
C ILE A 219 15.19 -11.34 26.71
N LEU A 220 15.73 -10.48 25.86
CA LEU A 220 16.47 -9.29 26.28
C LEU A 220 15.57 -8.05 26.12
N LEU A 221 15.32 -7.33 27.22
CA LEU A 221 14.57 -6.08 27.21
C LEU A 221 15.55 -4.89 27.16
N VAL A 222 15.53 -4.13 26.07
CA VAL A 222 16.43 -2.97 25.85
C VAL A 222 15.62 -1.69 25.69
N GLY A 223 16.18 -0.55 26.11
CA GLY A 223 15.55 0.76 26.05
C GLY A 223 16.23 1.76 26.99
N GLN A 224 15.92 3.04 26.82
CA GLN A 224 16.52 4.13 27.62
C GLN A 224 16.28 3.98 29.13
N VAL A 225 17.07 4.68 29.94
CA VAL A 225 16.85 4.77 31.40
C VAL A 225 15.48 5.39 31.65
N GLY A 226 14.73 4.88 32.63
CA GLY A 226 13.37 5.34 32.92
C GLY A 226 12.28 4.80 32.00
N ALA A 227 12.59 4.06 30.91
CA ALA A 227 11.60 3.52 29.97
C ALA A 227 10.69 2.40 30.53
N GLY A 228 10.73 2.12 31.83
CA GLY A 228 9.83 1.16 32.49
C GLY A 228 10.16 -0.32 32.27
N LYS A 229 11.35 -0.67 31.77
CA LYS A 229 11.77 -2.06 31.51
C LYS A 229 11.64 -2.98 32.74
N SER A 230 12.16 -2.55 33.88
CA SER A 230 12.08 -3.29 35.16
C SER A 230 10.63 -3.43 35.65
N SER A 231 9.83 -2.37 35.52
CA SER A 231 8.42 -2.38 35.90
C SER A 231 7.62 -3.35 35.03
N PHE A 232 7.91 -3.41 33.73
CA PHE A 232 7.31 -4.36 32.80
C PHE A 232 7.67 -5.81 33.15
N PHE A 233 8.95 -6.09 33.45
CA PHE A 233 9.40 -7.40 33.91
C PHE A 233 8.68 -7.85 35.19
N ASN A 234 8.63 -6.97 36.19
CA ASN A 234 7.92 -7.23 37.45
C ASN A 234 6.42 -7.47 37.23
N THR A 235 5.80 -6.74 36.30
CA THR A 235 4.38 -6.91 35.94
C THR A 235 4.12 -8.30 35.37
N ILE A 236 4.95 -8.75 34.41
CA ILE A 236 4.83 -10.09 33.83
C ILE A 236 4.97 -11.16 34.91
N ASN A 237 6.02 -11.09 35.73
CA ASN A 237 6.26 -12.08 36.76
C ASN A 237 5.13 -12.13 37.81
N SER A 238 4.57 -10.97 38.16
CA SER A 238 3.45 -10.89 39.09
C SER A 238 2.20 -11.60 38.54
N ILE A 239 1.92 -11.43 37.24
CA ILE A 239 0.80 -12.10 36.56
C ILE A 239 0.97 -13.63 36.60
N PHE A 240 2.17 -14.14 36.30
CA PHE A 240 2.42 -15.57 36.30
C PHE A 240 2.35 -16.17 37.71
N ARG A 241 2.92 -15.48 38.71
CA ARG A 241 2.97 -15.94 40.10
C ARG A 241 1.66 -15.74 40.87
N GLY A 242 0.78 -14.84 40.40
CA GLY A 242 -0.50 -14.55 41.05
C GLY A 242 -0.43 -13.59 42.24
N TYR A 243 0.74 -13.01 42.52
CA TYR A 243 0.97 -12.00 43.56
C TYR A 243 2.03 -11.00 43.09
N ILE A 244 2.09 -9.82 43.71
CA ILE A 244 3.03 -8.76 43.33
C ILE A 244 4.47 -9.20 43.60
N THR A 245 5.33 -9.10 42.59
CA THR A 245 6.77 -9.38 42.70
C THR A 245 7.61 -8.19 42.27
N SER A 246 8.69 -7.94 43.00
CA SER A 246 9.68 -6.89 42.69
C SER A 246 11.08 -7.52 42.61
N GLN A 247 11.31 -8.28 41.53
CA GLN A 247 12.61 -8.95 41.30
C GLN A 247 13.61 -8.03 40.60
N ALA A 248 13.13 -7.12 39.76
CA ALA A 248 13.95 -6.05 39.21
C ALA A 248 13.71 -4.76 39.99
N CYS A 249 14.76 -4.03 40.34
CA CYS A 249 14.62 -2.70 40.94
C CYS A 249 13.85 -1.78 39.98
N SER A 250 12.67 -1.32 40.40
CA SER A 250 11.81 -0.39 39.66
C SER A 250 11.56 0.84 40.52
N GLY A 251 11.96 2.02 40.02
CA GLY A 251 11.86 3.31 40.71
C GLY A 251 12.41 4.44 39.82
N ASN A 252 12.37 5.68 40.29
CA ASN A 252 12.94 6.83 39.59
C ASN A 252 14.37 7.10 40.09
N ALA A 253 15.35 7.12 39.19
CA ALA A 253 16.76 7.38 39.52
C ALA A 253 17.44 8.10 38.34
N GLU A 254 18.37 9.01 38.62
CA GLU A 254 19.14 9.75 37.60
C GLU A 254 20.09 8.84 36.79
N HIS A 255 20.48 7.70 37.37
CA HIS A 255 21.33 6.70 36.73
C HIS A 255 20.67 5.32 36.70
N SER A 256 21.01 4.51 35.68
CA SER A 256 20.51 3.13 35.58
C SER A 256 20.99 2.29 36.76
N LEU A 257 20.06 1.73 37.52
CA LEU A 257 20.35 0.79 38.62
C LEU A 257 20.62 -0.64 38.12
N THR A 258 20.48 -0.89 36.82
CA THR A 258 20.73 -2.21 36.20
C THR A 258 22.18 -2.30 35.72
N THR A 259 23.10 -2.74 36.59
CA THR A 259 24.51 -3.01 36.25
C THR A 259 24.78 -4.48 35.89
N MET A 260 23.80 -5.37 36.03
CA MET A 260 23.97 -6.81 35.83
C MET A 260 22.86 -7.40 34.95
N VAL A 261 23.26 -8.17 33.95
CA VAL A 261 22.40 -8.96 33.06
C VAL A 261 21.82 -10.12 33.87
N GLY A 262 20.61 -9.95 34.39
CA GLY A 262 19.86 -11.03 35.05
C GLY A 262 19.29 -11.99 34.01
N PHE A 263 19.84 -13.20 33.93
CA PHE A 263 19.25 -14.29 33.15
C PHE A 263 17.98 -14.79 33.85
N CYS A 264 16.86 -14.84 33.12
CA CYS A 264 15.72 -15.64 33.53
C CYS A 264 16.11 -17.12 33.33
N GLN A 265 16.31 -17.86 34.41
CA GLN A 265 16.31 -19.33 34.40
C GLN A 265 14.88 -19.84 34.42
#